data_AF-A0A938Q161-F1
#
_entry.id   AF-A0A938Q161-F1
#
_cell.length_a   1.000
_cell.length_b   1.000
_cell.length_c   1.000
_cell.angle_alpha   90.00
_cell.angle_beta   90.00
_cell.angle_gamma   90.00
#
_symmetry.space_group_name_H-M   'P 1'
#
loop_
_entity.id
_entity.type
_entity.pdbx_description
1 polymer ?
#
loop_
_entity_poly.entity_id
_entity_poly.type
_entity_poly.pdbx_seq_one_letter_code
_entity_poly.pdbx_strand_id
1 'polypeptide(L)'
;MVSAGADCLACAAAAANTTAADHDNTTRRTCVRLMGVLPLQRPVTFTIEPLCNSYRSDAKRPRLARRASCDTDMVSAKKIAAKAPPDRIEQVKYLLRSGEGARALPLVCDRWVLLILRDAFLGARRFEDFRRLTGAARGTLADRLTTLIDAGVLYRGSTTDTPTRFEYRLTDKGMGFYPIALALWNWESRWAGEFGLPPRLVHRECGKILRPILVCAHCNRPVDPREMSFEPGPGARIYAAKYNQERRRRDNPDTGSGVDTTMFHSVDILGDRWSALVLTTLFFGLHRYDSIGEAMGIATNILADRLRRLLAAGVIEQRLYQERPPRFEYYLTPKGWDLYPATIAIHDWAATWIPSPAGPGLKLRHKPCGHGWRGRMICDKCGTAVDPHCVGLKPSANWLATRKGRKSRQA
;
A
#
# COMPACT_ATOMS: atom_id res chain seq x y z
N MET A 1 0.92 29.12 42.85
CA MET A 1 1.52 30.46 43.00
C MET A 1 3.03 30.32 42.90
N VAL A 2 3.61 30.98 41.87
CA VAL A 2 5.00 31.50 41.75
C VAL A 2 6.14 30.45 41.72
N SER A 3 6.66 30.04 40.55
CA SER A 3 7.77 30.62 39.72
C SER A 3 9.18 30.32 40.29
N ALA A 4 10.29 30.10 39.59
CA ALA A 4 10.72 30.09 38.19
C ALA A 4 12.22 29.64 38.20
N GLY A 5 12.81 29.33 37.03
CA GLY A 5 14.27 29.33 36.86
C GLY A 5 14.77 28.44 35.72
N ALA A 6 15.07 29.06 34.58
CA ALA A 6 15.57 28.47 33.36
C ALA A 6 17.11 28.54 33.24
N ASP A 7 17.64 27.70 32.35
CA ASP A 7 18.83 27.86 31.49
C ASP A 7 20.23 28.09 32.09
N CYS A 8 21.18 27.24 31.67
CA CYS A 8 22.58 27.59 31.53
C CYS A 8 23.18 26.99 30.24
N LEU A 9 23.48 27.91 29.32
CA LEU A 9 24.25 27.79 28.09
C LEU A 9 25.76 27.90 28.38
N ALA A 10 26.56 27.27 27.50
CA ALA A 10 27.90 27.69 27.05
C ALA A 10 29.11 27.66 28.03
N CYS A 11 30.05 26.77 27.70
CA CYS A 11 31.50 26.87 27.95
C CYS A 11 32.19 26.25 26.72
N ALA A 12 33.28 26.74 26.15
CA ALA A 12 34.01 28.01 26.16
C ALA A 12 34.98 27.92 24.97
N ALA A 13 35.26 29.04 24.29
CA ALA A 13 36.23 29.13 23.20
C ALA A 13 37.56 29.75 23.69
N ALA A 14 38.61 29.55 22.88
CA ALA A 14 39.94 30.18 22.87
C ALA A 14 40.99 29.58 23.85
N ALA A 15 42.26 29.36 23.50
CA ALA A 15 43.09 29.92 22.43
C ALA A 15 44.32 29.02 22.15
N ALA A 16 44.83 29.03 20.91
CA ALA A 16 46.27 29.16 20.61
C ALA A 16 46.48 29.27 19.09
N ASN A 17 46.68 30.49 18.61
CA ASN A 17 47.23 30.81 17.30
C ASN A 17 48.77 30.76 17.36
N THR A 18 49.42 30.29 16.30
CA THR A 18 50.71 30.87 15.85
C THR A 18 51.02 30.49 14.39
N THR A 19 51.33 31.56 13.62
CA THR A 19 52.16 31.66 12.38
C THR A 19 51.70 30.90 11.11
N ALA A 20 51.18 31.55 10.07
CA ALA A 20 51.73 32.58 9.15
C ALA A 20 52.59 32.00 8.00
N ALA A 21 52.21 32.38 6.77
CA ALA A 21 52.66 31.88 5.49
C ALA A 21 53.65 32.84 4.78
N ASP A 22 54.14 32.36 3.63
CA ASP A 22 54.85 33.02 2.52
C ASP A 22 56.38 33.15 2.58
N HIS A 23 57.05 32.36 1.73
CA HIS A 23 58.08 32.86 0.82
C HIS A 23 58.19 32.00 -0.46
N ASP A 24 58.45 32.73 -1.53
CA ASP A 24 58.39 32.37 -2.95
C ASP A 24 59.74 31.80 -3.47
N ASN A 25 59.65 31.13 -4.61
CA ASN A 25 60.70 30.92 -5.62
C ASN A 25 61.85 29.95 -5.29
N THR A 26 62.02 28.89 -6.10
CA THR A 26 63.03 28.80 -7.19
C THR A 26 63.19 27.34 -7.66
N THR A 27 63.28 27.17 -8.99
CA THR A 27 64.03 26.11 -9.73
C THR A 27 63.30 24.82 -10.18
N ARG A 28 62.96 24.86 -11.47
CA ARG A 28 62.79 23.75 -12.44
C ARG A 28 63.80 22.60 -12.29
N ARG A 29 63.38 21.34 -12.51
CA ARG A 29 64.09 20.36 -13.36
C ARG A 29 63.35 19.03 -13.61
N THR A 30 63.15 18.73 -14.91
CA THR A 30 63.25 17.42 -15.61
C THR A 30 62.26 16.24 -15.36
N CYS A 31 61.31 16.11 -16.29
CA CYS A 31 61.10 15.00 -17.24
C CYS A 31 61.64 13.55 -16.99
N VAL A 32 60.72 12.59 -17.22
CA VAL A 32 60.86 11.25 -17.88
C VAL A 32 61.12 10.00 -17.00
N ARG A 33 60.01 9.27 -16.75
CA ARG A 33 59.71 7.84 -17.08
C ARG A 33 60.57 6.72 -16.48
N LEU A 34 59.91 5.81 -15.72
CA LEU A 34 59.82 4.32 -15.87
C LEU A 34 59.24 3.72 -14.56
N MET A 35 57.99 3.24 -14.58
CA MET A 35 57.55 1.83 -14.64
C MET A 35 57.47 1.07 -13.30
N GLY A 36 56.27 0.48 -13.07
CA GLY A 36 55.85 -0.33 -11.90
C GLY A 36 54.64 0.33 -11.23
N VAL A 37 53.43 -0.21 -11.12
CA VAL A 37 52.99 -1.61 -10.89
C VAL A 37 51.54 -1.81 -11.39
N LEU A 38 51.27 -3.04 -11.79
CA LEU A 38 50.05 -3.78 -12.24
C LEU A 38 48.83 -3.75 -11.24
N PRO A 39 47.64 -4.32 -11.58
CA PRO A 39 46.44 -3.52 -11.87
C PRO A 39 45.18 -3.85 -11.04
N LEU A 40 44.18 -2.98 -11.19
CA LEU A 40 42.71 -3.21 -11.23
C LEU A 40 42.18 -4.54 -10.67
N GLN A 41 41.53 -4.48 -9.50
CA GLN A 41 40.52 -5.47 -9.10
C GLN A 41 39.09 -4.91 -9.29
N ARG A 42 38.48 -5.43 -10.37
CA ARG A 42 37.08 -5.82 -10.61
C ARG A 42 35.93 -4.82 -10.38
N PRO A 43 35.18 -4.46 -11.45
CA PRO A 43 33.85 -3.89 -11.33
C PRO A 43 32.82 -4.99 -10.97
N VAL A 44 31.97 -4.73 -9.98
CA VAL A 44 30.78 -5.54 -9.71
C VAL A 44 29.70 -5.14 -10.71
N THR A 45 29.67 -5.81 -11.86
CA THR A 45 28.55 -5.77 -12.80
C THR A 45 27.39 -6.60 -12.25
N PHE A 46 26.31 -5.94 -11.83
CA PHE A 46 25.01 -6.60 -11.62
C PHE A 46 24.37 -6.85 -12.99
N THR A 47 24.54 -8.06 -13.51
CA THR A 47 23.76 -8.55 -14.65
C THR A 47 22.39 -8.99 -14.13
N ILE A 48 21.33 -8.29 -14.52
CA ILE A 48 19.95 -8.74 -14.29
C ILE A 48 19.63 -9.76 -15.37
N GLU A 49 19.73 -11.05 -15.05
CA GLU A 49 19.19 -12.10 -15.91
C GLU A 49 17.66 -12.17 -15.77
N PRO A 50 16.91 -12.26 -16.89
CA PRO A 50 15.46 -12.40 -16.88
C PRO A 50 15.08 -13.85 -16.58
N LEU A 51 14.64 -14.14 -15.35
CA LEU A 51 14.02 -15.42 -15.03
C LEU A 51 12.58 -15.47 -15.57
N CYS A 52 12.43 -15.97 -16.80
CA CYS A 52 11.22 -16.67 -17.20
C CYS A 52 11.50 -17.77 -18.24
N ASN A 53 11.04 -18.97 -17.89
CA ASN A 53 10.53 -20.05 -18.74
C ASN A 53 11.48 -21.16 -19.25
N SER A 54 11.31 -22.36 -18.70
CA SER A 54 11.24 -23.60 -19.50
C SER A 54 10.52 -24.73 -18.75
N TYR A 55 9.20 -24.82 -18.90
CA TYR A 55 8.48 -26.09 -18.84
C TYR A 55 8.00 -26.39 -20.26
N ARG A 56 8.71 -27.28 -20.96
CA ARG A 56 8.16 -28.03 -22.09
C ARG A 56 8.80 -29.41 -22.14
N SER A 57 7.91 -30.38 -22.26
CA SER A 57 8.09 -31.80 -22.49
C SER A 57 8.91 -32.11 -23.74
N ASP A 58 9.74 -33.17 -23.70
CA ASP A 58 9.68 -34.24 -24.70
C ASP A 58 10.44 -35.50 -24.28
N ALA A 59 9.92 -36.62 -24.79
CA ALA A 59 10.14 -37.99 -24.33
C ALA A 59 11.44 -38.65 -24.85
N LYS A 60 11.96 -39.62 -24.07
CA LYS A 60 12.56 -40.88 -24.55
C LYS A 60 12.67 -41.91 -23.41
N ARG A 61 12.01 -43.06 -23.58
CA ARG A 61 12.09 -44.24 -22.68
C ARG A 61 13.42 -44.99 -22.86
N PRO A 62 13.89 -45.72 -21.82
CA PRO A 62 14.11 -47.16 -22.01
C PRO A 62 13.57 -48.03 -20.86
N ARG A 63 13.66 -49.36 -21.09
CA ARG A 63 12.88 -50.48 -20.54
C ARG A 63 13.31 -51.02 -19.16
N LEU A 64 12.29 -51.42 -18.38
CA LEU A 64 12.12 -52.61 -17.51
C LEU A 64 13.28 -53.14 -16.63
N ALA A 65 13.02 -53.18 -15.31
CA ALA A 65 13.29 -54.35 -14.47
C ALA A 65 12.16 -54.52 -13.43
N ARG A 66 11.67 -55.75 -13.28
CA ARG A 66 10.58 -56.19 -12.39
C ARG A 66 11.07 -56.48 -10.96
N ARG A 67 10.13 -56.34 -10.01
CA ARG A 67 9.96 -56.96 -8.65
C ARG A 67 9.76 -55.86 -7.60
N ALA A 68 8.84 -55.93 -6.64
CA ALA A 68 7.87 -56.93 -6.22
C ALA A 68 6.73 -56.19 -5.49
N SER A 69 5.56 -56.82 -5.41
CA SER A 69 4.38 -56.33 -4.70
C SER A 69 4.65 -56.07 -3.22
N CYS A 70 4.08 -54.98 -2.71
CA CYS A 70 3.75 -54.82 -1.30
C CYS A 70 2.59 -53.81 -1.24
N ASP A 71 1.39 -54.30 -1.51
CA ASP A 71 0.17 -53.67 -0.99
C ASP A 71 0.20 -53.86 0.52
N THR A 72 0.45 -52.78 1.25
CA THR A 72 0.05 -52.61 2.65
C THR A 72 -0.01 -51.11 2.94
N ASP A 73 -1.23 -50.71 3.28
CA ASP A 73 -1.55 -49.70 4.28
C ASP A 73 -1.32 -48.20 3.97
N MET A 74 -2.46 -47.58 3.64
CA MET A 74 -3.12 -46.62 4.51
C MET A 74 -2.51 -45.22 4.62
N VAL A 75 -3.13 -44.30 3.87
CA VAL A 75 -3.42 -42.90 4.26
C VAL A 75 -2.21 -42.12 4.78
N SER A 76 -1.45 -41.52 3.85
CA SER A 76 -0.65 -40.34 4.18
C SER A 76 -1.56 -39.24 4.71
N ALA A 77 -1.56 -39.09 6.03
CA ALA A 77 -2.19 -38.00 6.76
C ALA A 77 -1.62 -36.66 6.27
N LYS A 78 -2.29 -36.05 5.27
CA LYS A 78 -2.20 -34.62 5.02
C LYS A 78 -2.53 -33.95 6.35
N LYS A 79 -1.56 -33.27 6.97
CA LYS A 79 -1.80 -32.38 8.13
C LYS A 79 -2.93 -31.43 7.75
N ILE A 80 -4.14 -31.73 8.21
CA ILE A 80 -5.24 -30.78 8.23
C ILE A 80 -4.76 -29.68 9.18
N ALA A 81 -4.46 -28.49 8.67
CA ALA A 81 -4.16 -27.35 9.52
C ALA A 81 -5.34 -27.20 10.47
N ALA A 82 -5.18 -27.44 11.77
CA ALA A 82 -6.27 -27.41 12.73
C ALA A 82 -6.99 -26.05 12.72
N LYS A 83 -8.25 -25.99 13.19
CA LYS A 83 -8.90 -24.69 13.45
C LYS A 83 -7.92 -23.86 14.28
N ALA A 84 -7.69 -22.60 13.90
CA ALA A 84 -6.90 -21.71 14.74
C ALA A 84 -7.44 -21.82 16.17
N PRO A 85 -6.57 -22.02 17.18
CA PRO A 85 -7.04 -22.25 18.53
C PRO A 85 -7.86 -21.01 18.99
N PRO A 86 -8.87 -21.18 19.85
CA PRO A 86 -9.83 -20.10 20.15
C PRO A 86 -9.18 -18.81 20.64
N ASP A 87 -8.07 -18.92 21.38
CA ASP A 87 -7.22 -17.82 21.82
C ASP A 87 -6.67 -16.99 20.65
N ARG A 88 -6.26 -17.64 19.55
CA ARG A 88 -5.77 -16.97 18.33
C ARG A 88 -6.89 -16.24 17.60
N ILE A 89 -8.10 -16.81 17.52
CA ILE A 89 -9.25 -16.15 16.90
C ILE A 89 -9.62 -14.90 17.70
N GLU A 90 -9.68 -15.04 19.03
CA GLU A 90 -9.99 -13.92 19.92
C GLU A 90 -8.89 -12.84 19.86
N GLN A 91 -7.61 -13.21 19.83
CA GLN A 91 -6.50 -12.27 19.63
C GLN A 91 -6.67 -11.49 18.30
N VAL A 92 -6.91 -12.17 17.19
CA VAL A 92 -7.10 -11.52 15.88
C VAL A 92 -8.34 -10.63 15.86
N LYS A 93 -9.42 -11.05 16.50
CA LYS A 93 -10.62 -10.23 16.71
C LYS A 93 -10.30 -8.93 17.44
N TYR A 94 -9.48 -8.97 18.50
CA TYR A 94 -9.01 -7.75 19.17
C TYR A 94 -8.25 -6.87 18.18
N LEU A 95 -7.24 -7.40 17.50
CA LEU A 95 -6.38 -6.63 16.58
C LEU A 95 -7.17 -5.99 15.41
N LEU A 96 -8.12 -6.73 14.83
CA LEU A 96 -8.98 -6.26 13.74
C LEU A 96 -9.93 -5.14 14.15
N ARG A 97 -10.32 -5.07 15.42
CA ARG A 97 -11.32 -4.10 15.92
C ARG A 97 -10.70 -2.94 16.67
N SER A 98 -9.53 -3.12 17.25
CA SER A 98 -8.82 -2.09 18.02
C SER A 98 -7.73 -1.38 17.23
N GLY A 99 -7.20 -2.02 16.20
CA GLY A 99 -6.08 -1.50 15.41
C GLY A 99 -6.39 -0.19 14.70
N GLU A 100 -5.34 0.57 14.43
CA GLU A 100 -5.38 1.88 13.78
C GLU A 100 -6.10 1.78 12.42
N GLY A 101 -5.77 0.74 11.64
CA GLY A 101 -6.41 0.46 10.37
C GLY A 101 -7.94 0.35 10.48
N ALA A 102 -8.46 -0.29 11.53
CA ALA A 102 -9.90 -0.47 11.75
C ALA A 102 -10.65 0.86 11.90
N ARG A 103 -10.00 1.87 12.50
CA ARG A 103 -10.53 3.23 12.64
C ARG A 103 -10.56 3.98 11.31
N ALA A 104 -9.60 3.70 10.41
CA ALA A 104 -9.55 4.30 9.09
C ALA A 104 -10.52 3.67 8.09
N LEU A 105 -10.80 2.37 8.19
CA LEU A 105 -11.64 1.66 7.22
C LEU A 105 -12.98 2.35 6.86
N PRO A 106 -13.78 2.88 7.80
CA PRO A 106 -15.04 3.55 7.42
C PRO A 106 -14.84 4.80 6.55
N LEU A 107 -13.69 5.46 6.64
CA LEU A 107 -13.37 6.61 5.81
C LEU A 107 -12.70 6.21 4.50
N VAL A 108 -11.72 5.30 4.57
CA VAL A 108 -10.77 5.04 3.46
C VAL A 108 -11.25 3.94 2.52
N CYS A 109 -11.89 2.90 3.06
CA CYS A 109 -12.33 1.74 2.28
C CYS A 109 -13.76 1.93 1.74
N ASP A 110 -13.96 3.08 1.09
CA ASP A 110 -15.13 3.43 0.30
C ASP A 110 -14.67 3.74 -1.13
N ARG A 111 -15.36 3.12 -2.10
CA ARG A 111 -15.08 3.25 -3.53
C ARG A 111 -14.96 4.71 -3.97
N TRP A 112 -15.93 5.54 -3.59
CA TRP A 112 -16.01 6.93 -4.04
C TRP A 112 -14.93 7.77 -3.39
N VAL A 113 -14.63 7.53 -2.11
CA VAL A 113 -13.49 8.19 -1.44
C VAL A 113 -12.17 7.88 -2.15
N LEU A 114 -11.88 6.61 -2.47
CA LEU A 114 -10.65 6.26 -3.17
C LEU A 114 -10.56 6.93 -4.56
N LEU A 115 -11.68 7.02 -5.30
CA LEU A 115 -11.71 7.70 -6.61
C LEU A 115 -11.58 9.22 -6.48
N ILE A 116 -12.20 9.85 -5.48
CA ILE A 116 -12.03 11.28 -5.19
C ILE A 116 -10.58 11.58 -4.83
N LEU A 117 -9.96 10.77 -3.95
CA LEU A 117 -8.56 10.94 -3.57
C LEU A 117 -7.63 10.75 -4.77
N ARG A 118 -7.85 9.72 -5.58
CA ARG A 118 -7.14 9.53 -6.87
C ARG A 118 -7.22 10.80 -7.70
N ASP A 119 -8.43 11.31 -7.95
CA ASP A 119 -8.61 12.47 -8.82
C ASP A 119 -8.03 13.75 -8.23
N ALA A 120 -8.08 13.92 -6.91
CA ALA A 120 -7.45 15.04 -6.20
C ALA A 120 -5.92 15.03 -6.36
N PHE A 121 -5.28 13.86 -6.19
CA PHE A 121 -3.83 13.70 -6.45
C PHE A 121 -3.48 13.91 -7.92
N LEU A 122 -4.41 13.58 -8.84
CA LEU A 122 -4.27 13.85 -10.28
C LEU A 122 -4.71 15.28 -10.67
N GLY A 123 -4.96 16.16 -9.69
CA GLY A 123 -5.17 17.60 -9.89
C GLY A 123 -6.62 18.05 -10.07
N ALA A 124 -7.62 17.17 -9.95
CA ALA A 124 -9.02 17.59 -9.92
C ALA A 124 -9.31 18.37 -8.63
N ARG A 125 -9.98 19.52 -8.77
CA ARG A 125 -10.29 20.41 -7.64
C ARG A 125 -11.74 20.86 -7.59
N ARG A 126 -12.54 20.58 -8.63
CA ARG A 126 -13.90 21.10 -8.76
C ARG A 126 -14.90 19.96 -8.69
N PHE A 127 -16.08 20.26 -8.15
CA PHE A 127 -17.18 19.29 -8.02
C PHE A 127 -17.47 18.59 -9.35
N GLU A 128 -17.58 19.36 -10.43
CA GLU A 128 -17.93 18.82 -11.74
C GLU A 128 -16.82 17.94 -12.35
N ASP A 129 -15.55 18.24 -12.03
CA ASP A 129 -14.44 17.37 -12.45
C ASP A 129 -14.51 16.02 -11.73
N PHE A 130 -14.75 16.02 -10.41
CA PHE A 130 -14.95 14.77 -9.66
C PHE A 130 -16.15 14.00 -10.17
N ARG A 131 -17.29 14.66 -10.41
CA ARG A 131 -18.51 13.99 -10.90
C ARG A 131 -18.26 13.27 -12.21
N ARG A 132 -17.64 13.97 -13.17
CA ARG A 132 -17.29 13.40 -14.48
C ARG A 132 -16.29 12.24 -14.36
N LEU A 133 -15.18 12.45 -13.64
CA LEU A 133 -14.08 11.48 -13.57
C LEU A 133 -14.43 10.23 -12.75
N THR A 134 -15.21 10.38 -11.68
CA THR A 134 -15.60 9.26 -10.83
C THR A 134 -16.82 8.51 -11.37
N GLY A 135 -17.74 9.20 -12.08
CA GLY A 135 -19.04 8.64 -12.47
C GLY A 135 -20.04 8.55 -11.31
N ALA A 136 -19.76 9.23 -10.19
CA ALA A 136 -20.65 9.23 -9.03
C ALA A 136 -21.92 10.06 -9.29
N ALA A 137 -23.06 9.57 -8.78
CA ALA A 137 -24.27 10.37 -8.70
C ALA A 137 -24.03 11.64 -7.86
N ARG A 138 -24.70 12.75 -8.20
CA ARG A 138 -24.47 14.05 -7.56
C ARG A 138 -24.63 14.02 -6.04
N GLY A 139 -25.68 13.36 -5.54
CA GLY A 139 -25.92 13.20 -4.10
C GLY A 139 -24.79 12.42 -3.41
N THR A 140 -24.45 11.24 -3.95
CA THR A 140 -23.35 10.41 -3.45
C THR A 140 -22.02 11.18 -3.41
N LEU A 141 -21.69 11.93 -4.47
CA LEU A 141 -20.47 12.73 -4.50
C LEU A 141 -20.50 13.85 -3.46
N ALA A 142 -21.63 14.55 -3.31
CA ALA A 142 -21.77 15.61 -2.32
C ALA A 142 -21.56 15.07 -0.90
N ASP A 143 -22.23 13.96 -0.56
CA ASP A 143 -22.11 13.32 0.75
C ASP A 143 -20.67 12.93 1.07
N ARG A 144 -19.96 12.36 0.09
CA ARG A 144 -18.57 11.93 0.26
C ARG A 144 -17.59 13.09 0.36
N LEU A 145 -17.80 14.17 -0.41
CA LEU A 145 -16.98 15.38 -0.28
C LEU A 145 -17.19 16.05 1.09
N THR A 146 -18.43 16.11 1.58
CA THR A 146 -18.73 16.58 2.94
C THR A 146 -18.03 15.71 3.99
N THR A 147 -18.14 14.38 3.87
CA THR A 147 -17.46 13.44 4.78
C THR A 147 -15.96 13.68 4.82
N LEU A 148 -15.32 13.92 3.67
CA LEU A 148 -13.88 14.20 3.60
C LEU A 148 -13.50 15.58 4.16
N ILE A 149 -14.38 16.58 4.04
CA ILE A 149 -14.20 17.89 4.66
C ILE A 149 -14.31 17.78 6.18
N ASP A 150 -15.36 17.13 6.68
CA ASP A 150 -15.60 16.94 8.11
C ASP A 150 -14.49 16.12 8.77
N ALA A 151 -13.94 15.15 8.04
CA ALA A 151 -12.78 14.37 8.48
C ALA A 151 -11.45 15.16 8.43
N GLY A 152 -11.45 16.39 7.90
CA GLY A 152 -10.27 17.24 7.71
C GLY A 152 -9.30 16.71 6.65
N VAL A 153 -9.76 15.86 5.74
CA VAL A 153 -8.96 15.30 4.62
C VAL A 153 -8.93 16.28 3.44
N LEU A 154 -10.07 16.92 3.18
CA LEU A 154 -10.20 18.00 2.23
C LEU A 154 -10.56 19.29 2.96
N TYR A 155 -10.27 20.42 2.35
CA TYR A 155 -10.88 21.70 2.70
C TYR A 155 -11.46 22.37 1.46
N ARG A 156 -12.45 23.24 1.68
CA ARG A 156 -13.12 24.00 0.64
C ARG A 156 -12.61 25.44 0.66
N GLY A 157 -11.86 25.84 -0.35
CA GLY A 157 -11.32 27.20 -0.49
C GLY A 157 -11.95 27.95 -1.67
N SER A 158 -11.98 29.29 -1.63
CA SER A 158 -12.31 30.11 -2.80
C SER A 158 -11.11 30.20 -3.75
N THR A 159 -11.38 30.36 -5.04
CA THR A 159 -10.34 30.71 -6.01
C THR A 159 -10.03 32.19 -5.89
N THR A 160 -8.75 32.57 -5.98
CA THR A 160 -8.28 33.97 -5.86
C THR A 160 -8.98 34.91 -6.85
N ASP A 161 -9.37 34.41 -8.03
CA ASP A 161 -9.91 35.23 -9.12
C ASP A 161 -11.44 35.24 -9.20
N THR A 162 -12.14 34.38 -8.47
CA THR A 162 -13.62 34.31 -8.50
C THR A 162 -14.17 33.82 -7.15
N PRO A 163 -14.65 34.72 -6.28
CA PRO A 163 -15.12 34.39 -4.92
C PRO A 163 -16.25 33.35 -4.88
N THR A 164 -17.01 33.21 -5.96
CA THR A 164 -18.13 32.27 -6.09
C THR A 164 -17.69 30.86 -6.51
N ARG A 165 -16.42 30.65 -6.88
CA ARG A 165 -15.90 29.35 -7.33
C ARG A 165 -15.07 28.71 -6.24
N PHE A 166 -15.60 27.63 -5.69
CA PHE A 166 -14.95 26.82 -4.66
C PHE A 166 -14.13 25.69 -5.26
N GLU A 167 -12.97 25.47 -4.67
CA GLU A 167 -12.10 24.33 -4.93
C GLU A 167 -12.02 23.43 -3.69
N TYR A 168 -11.99 22.13 -3.93
CA TYR A 168 -11.65 21.11 -2.94
C TYR A 168 -10.17 20.81 -3.05
N ARG A 169 -9.44 20.95 -1.93
CA ARG A 169 -7.99 20.75 -1.88
C ARG A 169 -7.63 19.84 -0.71
N LEU A 170 -6.58 19.05 -0.86
CA LEU A 170 -6.06 18.18 0.19
C LEU A 170 -5.43 19.03 1.29
N THR A 171 -5.75 18.69 2.54
CA THR A 171 -4.99 19.14 3.72
C THR A 171 -3.73 18.29 3.88
N ASP A 172 -2.88 18.56 4.88
CA ASP A 172 -1.77 17.67 5.22
C ASP A 172 -2.25 16.25 5.57
N LYS A 173 -3.39 16.14 6.26
CA LYS A 173 -4.06 14.87 6.54
C LYS A 173 -4.50 14.15 5.26
N GLY A 174 -4.96 14.92 4.28
CA GLY A 174 -5.25 14.45 2.92
C GLY A 174 -4.01 13.98 2.17
N MET A 175 -2.92 14.75 2.23
CA MET A 175 -1.65 14.39 1.61
C MET A 175 -1.04 13.13 2.23
N GLY A 176 -1.34 12.85 3.51
CA GLY A 176 -0.99 11.60 4.16
C GLY A 176 -1.51 10.33 3.47
N PHE A 177 -2.53 10.42 2.61
CA PHE A 177 -3.04 9.28 1.84
C PHE A 177 -2.11 8.84 0.71
N TYR A 178 -1.09 9.64 0.38
CA TYR A 178 -0.28 9.43 -0.80
C TYR A 178 0.43 8.06 -0.86
N PRO A 179 1.00 7.52 0.24
CA PRO A 179 1.55 6.17 0.24
C PRO A 179 0.50 5.09 -0.08
N ILE A 180 -0.76 5.28 0.33
CA ILE A 180 -1.86 4.35 0.00
C ILE A 180 -2.16 4.42 -1.49
N ALA A 181 -2.24 5.62 -2.06
CA ALA A 181 -2.47 5.83 -3.48
C ALA A 181 -1.35 5.19 -4.34
N LEU A 182 -0.08 5.38 -3.95
CA LEU A 182 1.07 4.80 -4.65
C LEU A 182 1.14 3.27 -4.51
N ALA A 183 0.80 2.71 -3.34
CA ALA A 183 0.73 1.26 -3.16
C ALA A 183 -0.35 0.64 -4.07
N LEU A 184 -1.54 1.26 -4.14
CA LEU A 184 -2.60 0.82 -5.03
C LEU A 184 -2.23 1.00 -6.51
N TRP A 185 -1.52 2.06 -6.85
CA TRP A 185 -1.01 2.29 -8.20
C TRP A 185 -0.06 1.19 -8.64
N ASN A 186 0.90 0.83 -7.78
CA ASN A 186 1.87 -0.23 -8.05
C ASN A 186 1.17 -1.59 -8.20
N TRP A 187 0.18 -1.86 -7.35
CA TRP A 187 -0.65 -3.06 -7.46
C TRP A 187 -1.41 -3.11 -8.79
N GLU A 188 -2.09 -2.02 -9.16
CA GLU A 188 -2.85 -1.92 -10.42
C GLU A 188 -1.92 -2.14 -11.61
N SER A 189 -0.77 -1.46 -11.62
CA SER A 189 0.23 -1.56 -12.68
C SER A 189 0.77 -2.98 -12.87
N ARG A 190 0.75 -3.80 -11.80
CA ARG A 190 1.23 -5.18 -11.84
C ARG A 190 0.15 -6.18 -12.25
N TRP A 191 -1.11 -5.96 -11.85
CA TRP A 191 -2.16 -6.99 -11.92
C TRP A 191 -3.36 -6.69 -12.82
N ALA A 192 -3.53 -5.46 -13.32
CA ALA A 192 -4.74 -5.04 -14.05
C ALA A 192 -4.74 -5.38 -15.57
N GLY A 193 -3.64 -5.87 -16.15
CA GLY A 193 -3.58 -6.21 -17.58
C GLY A 193 -3.67 -4.98 -18.52
N GLU A 194 -4.06 -5.20 -19.79
CA GLU A 194 -4.07 -4.18 -20.86
C GLU A 194 -5.25 -3.20 -20.84
N PHE A 195 -6.27 -3.39 -19.98
CA PHE A 195 -7.38 -2.46 -19.87
C PHE A 195 -6.92 -1.15 -19.22
N GLY A 196 -6.65 -0.14 -20.05
CA GLY A 196 -6.52 1.25 -19.62
C GLY A 196 -5.30 1.52 -18.74
N LEU A 197 -4.14 0.98 -19.14
CA LEU A 197 -2.86 1.18 -18.44
C LEU A 197 -2.72 2.64 -17.97
N PRO A 198 -2.62 2.87 -16.65
CA PRO A 198 -2.47 4.21 -16.12
C PRO A 198 -1.23 4.89 -16.71
N PRO A 199 -1.14 6.24 -16.62
CA PRO A 199 0.09 6.94 -16.97
C PRO A 199 1.29 6.31 -16.25
N ARG A 200 2.47 6.30 -16.85
CA ARG A 200 3.65 5.86 -16.08
C ARG A 200 3.95 6.96 -15.05
N LEU A 201 4.11 6.60 -13.78
CA LEU A 201 4.64 7.54 -12.81
C LEU A 201 6.11 7.79 -13.15
N VAL A 202 6.53 9.05 -13.06
CA VAL A 202 7.92 9.45 -13.24
C VAL A 202 8.36 10.14 -11.95
N HIS A 203 9.47 9.70 -11.37
CA HIS A 203 10.07 10.41 -10.26
C HIS A 203 10.83 11.62 -10.83
N ARG A 204 10.40 12.84 -10.48
CA ARG A 204 10.93 14.09 -11.07
C ARG A 204 12.40 14.29 -10.76
N GLU A 205 12.85 13.89 -9.57
CA GLU A 205 14.24 14.09 -9.15
C GLU A 205 15.21 13.22 -9.97
N CYS A 206 14.89 11.95 -10.21
CA CYS A 206 15.78 11.05 -10.95
C CYS A 206 15.40 10.86 -12.44
N GLY A 207 14.26 11.40 -12.87
CA GLY A 207 13.75 11.34 -14.24
C GLY A 207 13.27 9.96 -14.71
N LYS A 208 13.36 8.93 -13.87
CA LYS A 208 13.07 7.54 -14.24
C LYS A 208 11.60 7.19 -13.97
N ILE A 209 11.12 6.15 -14.65
CA ILE A 209 9.81 5.55 -14.37
C ILE A 209 9.82 5.04 -12.93
N LEU A 210 8.92 5.57 -12.12
CA LEU A 210 8.78 5.25 -10.71
C LEU A 210 7.97 3.96 -10.54
N ARG A 211 8.57 2.96 -9.89
CA ARG A 211 7.84 1.90 -9.20
C ARG A 211 7.98 2.15 -7.69
N PRO A 212 6.90 2.59 -7.02
CA PRO A 212 7.00 2.94 -5.62
C PRO A 212 7.10 1.67 -4.77
N ILE A 213 8.03 1.64 -3.82
CA ILE A 213 8.23 0.53 -2.89
C ILE A 213 8.02 1.06 -1.47
N LEU A 214 7.13 0.41 -0.71
CA LEU A 214 6.97 0.70 0.70
C LEU A 214 8.07 -0.03 1.49
N VAL A 215 8.92 0.72 2.16
CA VAL A 215 10.03 0.19 2.95
C VAL A 215 9.88 0.55 4.42
N CYS A 216 10.53 -0.22 5.29
CA CYS A 216 10.71 0.13 6.69
C CYS A 216 11.54 1.43 6.79
N ALA A 217 11.03 2.43 7.50
CA ALA A 217 11.70 3.72 7.66
C ALA A 217 13.06 3.62 8.39
N HIS A 218 13.28 2.56 9.16
CA HIS A 218 14.52 2.31 9.93
C HIS A 218 15.61 1.62 9.11
N CYS A 219 15.28 0.54 8.39
CA CYS A 219 16.28 -0.30 7.71
C CYS A 219 16.18 -0.29 6.18
N ASN A 220 15.23 0.45 5.60
CA ASN A 220 14.97 0.56 4.16
C ASN A 220 14.68 -0.77 3.43
N ARG A 221 14.43 -1.87 4.16
CA ARG A 221 13.97 -3.12 3.55
C ARG A 221 12.51 -3.00 3.11
N PRO A 222 12.13 -3.55 1.93
CA PRO A 222 10.73 -3.64 1.50
C PRO A 222 9.86 -4.34 2.54
N VAL A 223 8.62 -3.88 2.68
CA VAL A 223 7.66 -4.53 3.57
C VAL A 223 7.32 -5.93 3.07
N ASP A 224 7.46 -6.94 3.93
CA ASP A 224 6.94 -8.29 3.73
C ASP A 224 6.04 -8.66 4.92
N PRO A 225 4.78 -9.05 4.70
CA PRO A 225 3.87 -9.44 5.78
C PRO A 225 4.38 -10.57 6.67
N ARG A 226 5.19 -11.48 6.14
CA ARG A 226 5.77 -12.61 6.87
C ARG A 226 6.87 -12.14 7.83
N GLU A 227 7.50 -11.01 7.51
CA GLU A 227 8.53 -10.34 8.30
C GLU A 227 7.97 -9.32 9.29
N MET A 228 6.64 -9.28 9.45
CA MET A 228 5.96 -8.41 10.40
C MET A 228 5.44 -9.22 11.60
N SER A 229 5.61 -8.67 12.80
CA SER A 229 4.92 -9.16 14.01
C SER A 229 3.97 -8.11 14.54
N PHE A 230 2.95 -8.59 15.24
CA PHE A 230 1.86 -7.78 15.77
C PHE A 230 1.58 -8.17 17.21
N GLU A 231 1.40 -7.16 18.05
CA GLU A 231 1.02 -7.31 19.46
C GLU A 231 -0.12 -6.34 19.78
N PRO A 232 -1.07 -6.71 20.64
CA PRO A 232 -2.01 -5.74 21.20
C PRO A 232 -1.25 -4.58 21.89
N GLY A 233 -1.63 -3.34 21.59
CA GLY A 233 -1.11 -2.17 22.27
C GLY A 233 -1.95 -1.75 23.49
N PRO A 234 -1.53 -0.72 24.25
CA PRO A 234 -2.28 -0.24 25.42
C PRO A 234 -3.68 0.29 25.07
N GLY A 235 -3.88 0.73 23.81
CA GLY A 235 -5.18 1.15 23.30
C GLY A 235 -6.00 0.00 22.72
N ALA A 236 -5.57 -1.26 22.89
CA ALA A 236 -6.29 -2.43 22.43
C ALA A 236 -7.57 -2.63 23.23
N ARG A 237 -8.61 -1.88 22.89
CA ARG A 237 -9.97 -2.07 23.37
C ARG A 237 -10.83 -2.61 22.23
N ILE A 238 -11.78 -3.49 22.54
CA ILE A 238 -12.84 -3.80 21.59
C ILE A 238 -13.64 -2.51 21.41
N TYR A 239 -13.33 -1.76 20.36
CA TYR A 239 -14.31 -0.84 19.83
C TYR A 239 -15.41 -1.72 19.25
N ALA A 240 -16.55 -1.77 19.92
CA ALA A 240 -17.81 -1.99 19.23
C ALA A 240 -18.03 -0.76 18.36
N ALA A 241 -17.24 -0.64 17.28
CA ALA A 241 -17.63 0.22 16.19
C ALA A 241 -19.01 -0.31 15.80
N LYS A 242 -20.05 0.45 16.15
CA LYS A 242 -21.41 0.19 15.74
C LYS A 242 -21.35 0.27 14.22
N TYR A 243 -21.12 -0.88 13.59
CA TYR A 243 -21.07 -0.99 12.15
C TYR A 243 -22.49 -0.77 11.70
N ASN A 244 -22.80 0.47 11.35
CA ASN A 244 -24.08 0.77 10.75
C ASN A 244 -24.25 -0.19 9.58
N GLN A 245 -25.39 -0.87 9.60
CA GLN A 245 -25.89 -1.74 8.54
C GLN A 245 -26.25 -0.87 7.33
N GLU A 246 -25.30 -0.06 6.84
CA GLU A 246 -25.44 0.69 5.61
C GLU A 246 -25.45 -0.35 4.51
N ARG A 247 -26.67 -0.78 4.19
CA ARG A 247 -27.01 -1.49 2.97
C ARG A 247 -26.40 -0.67 1.85
N ARG A 248 -25.27 -1.13 1.32
CA ARG A 248 -24.84 -0.64 0.02
C ARG A 248 -25.99 -0.98 -0.92
N ARG A 249 -26.73 0.05 -1.35
CA ARG A 249 -27.41 -0.02 -2.64
C ARG A 249 -26.34 -0.45 -3.65
N ARG A 250 -26.71 -1.25 -4.64
CA ARG A 250 -25.84 -1.46 -5.80
C ARG A 250 -25.60 -0.09 -6.41
N ASP A 251 -24.52 0.56 -6.00
CA ASP A 251 -24.02 1.75 -6.67
C ASP A 251 -23.48 1.24 -7.99
N ASN A 252 -24.33 1.27 -9.01
CA ASN A 252 -23.89 1.07 -10.37
C ASN A 252 -23.27 2.41 -10.78
N PRO A 253 -21.93 2.52 -10.89
CA PRO A 253 -21.33 3.75 -11.40
C PRO A 253 -21.98 4.06 -12.75
N ASP A 254 -22.28 5.33 -13.00
CA ASP A 254 -22.67 5.72 -14.35
C ASP A 254 -21.45 5.45 -15.24
N THR A 255 -21.50 4.41 -16.06
CA THR A 255 -20.40 4.01 -16.97
C THR A 255 -20.41 4.82 -18.27
N GLY A 256 -20.99 6.03 -18.24
CA GLY A 256 -21.00 6.96 -19.35
C GLY A 256 -19.60 7.41 -19.81
N SER A 257 -19.55 8.05 -20.98
CA SER A 257 -18.32 8.60 -21.54
C SER A 257 -17.68 9.64 -20.62
N GLY A 258 -16.38 9.50 -20.32
CA GLY A 258 -15.60 10.47 -19.53
C GLY A 258 -15.26 10.03 -18.11
N VAL A 259 -15.72 8.85 -17.66
CA VAL A 259 -15.27 8.22 -16.42
C VAL A 259 -13.82 7.76 -16.58
N ASP A 260 -13.00 8.08 -15.59
CA ASP A 260 -11.63 7.59 -15.54
C ASP A 260 -11.60 6.21 -14.88
N THR A 261 -11.15 5.21 -15.63
CA THR A 261 -11.05 3.81 -15.20
C THR A 261 -9.71 3.47 -14.55
N THR A 262 -8.82 4.46 -14.36
CA THR A 262 -7.56 4.28 -13.64
C THR A 262 -7.81 3.78 -12.22
N MET A 263 -7.08 2.75 -11.80
CA MET A 263 -7.18 2.10 -10.48
C MET A 263 -8.51 1.37 -10.24
N PHE A 264 -9.27 1.03 -11.29
CA PHE A 264 -10.58 0.40 -11.13
C PHE A 264 -10.53 -0.92 -10.35
N HIS A 265 -9.53 -1.79 -10.60
CA HIS A 265 -9.49 -3.11 -9.97
C HIS A 265 -9.14 -3.03 -8.48
N SER A 266 -8.10 -2.26 -8.14
CA SER A 266 -7.70 -2.01 -6.74
C SER A 266 -8.81 -1.32 -5.96
N VAL A 267 -9.52 -0.36 -6.56
CA VAL A 267 -10.68 0.29 -5.95
C VAL A 267 -11.86 -0.66 -5.77
N ASP A 268 -12.12 -1.58 -6.70
CA ASP A 268 -13.19 -2.56 -6.54
C ASP A 268 -12.91 -3.57 -5.42
N ILE A 269 -11.62 -3.88 -5.19
CA ILE A 269 -11.19 -4.78 -4.12
C ILE A 269 -11.14 -4.07 -2.75
N LEU A 270 -10.48 -2.91 -2.63
CA LEU A 270 -10.28 -2.21 -1.35
C LEU A 270 -11.32 -1.13 -1.05
N GLY A 271 -12.08 -0.66 -2.03
CA GLY A 271 -13.17 0.30 -1.87
C GLY A 271 -14.45 -0.29 -1.26
N ASP A 272 -14.31 -1.47 -0.65
CA ASP A 272 -15.28 -2.10 0.22
C ASP A 272 -14.60 -2.50 1.54
N ARG A 273 -15.10 -1.92 2.63
CA ARG A 273 -14.63 -2.18 3.98
C ARG A 273 -14.56 -3.68 4.34
N TRP A 274 -15.56 -4.47 3.95
CA TRP A 274 -15.60 -5.88 4.33
C TRP A 274 -14.55 -6.70 3.59
N SER A 275 -14.32 -6.43 2.30
CA SER A 275 -13.19 -6.99 1.55
C SER A 275 -11.85 -6.63 2.21
N ALA A 276 -11.66 -5.37 2.61
CA ALA A 276 -10.45 -4.95 3.31
C ALA A 276 -10.25 -5.69 4.66
N LEU A 277 -11.33 -5.92 5.41
CA LEU A 277 -11.27 -6.72 6.65
C LEU A 277 -10.98 -8.19 6.38
N VAL A 278 -11.57 -8.79 5.34
CA VAL A 278 -11.25 -10.18 4.96
C VAL A 278 -9.76 -10.30 4.63
N LEU A 279 -9.21 -9.40 3.83
CA LEU A 279 -7.79 -9.38 3.51
C LEU A 279 -6.91 -9.22 4.75
N THR A 280 -7.27 -8.28 5.64
CA THR A 280 -6.56 -8.07 6.91
C THR A 280 -6.59 -9.32 7.79
N THR A 281 -7.72 -10.02 7.82
CA THR A 281 -7.90 -11.28 8.56
C THR A 281 -7.01 -12.40 8.00
N LEU A 282 -6.90 -12.47 6.66
CA LEU A 282 -6.00 -13.41 5.99
C LEU A 282 -4.52 -13.09 6.23
N PHE A 283 -4.15 -11.81 6.31
CA PHE A 283 -2.78 -11.40 6.68
C PHE A 283 -2.43 -11.80 8.13
N PHE A 284 -3.40 -11.84 9.03
CA PHE A 284 -3.23 -12.40 10.38
C PHE A 284 -3.23 -13.95 10.41
N GLY A 285 -3.45 -14.59 9.27
CA GLY A 285 -3.37 -16.05 9.10
C GLY A 285 -4.62 -16.82 9.53
N LEU A 286 -5.79 -16.18 9.56
CA LEU A 286 -7.06 -16.89 9.72
C LEU A 286 -7.62 -17.27 8.35
N HIS A 287 -7.56 -18.57 8.02
CA HIS A 287 -7.92 -19.09 6.70
C HIS A 287 -9.31 -19.75 6.62
N ARG A 288 -9.95 -20.05 7.76
CA ARG A 288 -11.23 -20.77 7.80
C ARG A 288 -12.41 -19.82 7.82
N TYR A 289 -13.49 -20.20 7.12
CA TYR A 289 -14.72 -19.41 7.03
C TYR A 289 -15.24 -18.97 8.41
N ASP A 290 -15.45 -19.92 9.33
CA ASP A 290 -15.99 -19.62 10.66
C ASP A 290 -15.07 -18.71 11.47
N SER A 291 -13.75 -18.95 11.43
CA SER A 291 -12.75 -18.12 12.11
C SER A 291 -12.72 -16.69 11.57
N ILE A 292 -12.85 -16.50 10.26
CA ILE A 292 -12.93 -15.19 9.63
C ILE A 292 -14.21 -14.47 10.06
N GLY A 293 -15.36 -15.16 9.99
CA GLY A 293 -16.66 -14.62 10.37
C GLY A 293 -16.72 -14.20 11.84
N GLU A 294 -16.23 -15.06 12.73
CA GLU A 294 -16.17 -14.84 14.17
C GLU A 294 -15.27 -13.65 14.52
N ALA A 295 -14.06 -13.58 13.96
CA ALA A 295 -13.13 -12.48 14.22
C ALA A 295 -13.71 -11.12 13.76
N MET A 296 -14.31 -11.09 12.57
CA MET A 296 -14.89 -9.87 12.02
C MET A 296 -16.23 -9.47 12.66
N GLY A 297 -17.02 -10.44 13.15
CA GLY A 297 -18.39 -10.20 13.61
C GLY A 297 -19.34 -9.83 12.47
N ILE A 298 -19.12 -10.40 11.29
CA ILE A 298 -19.87 -10.12 10.06
C ILE A 298 -21.00 -11.13 9.86
N ALA A 299 -22.11 -10.72 9.25
CA ALA A 299 -23.16 -11.64 8.83
C ALA A 299 -22.66 -12.62 7.74
N THR A 300 -23.08 -13.87 7.83
CA THR A 300 -22.59 -14.98 6.98
C THR A 300 -22.83 -14.73 5.49
N ASN A 301 -24.01 -14.22 5.11
CA ASN A 301 -24.33 -13.90 3.73
C ASN A 301 -23.40 -12.81 3.14
N ILE A 302 -23.00 -11.81 3.95
CA ILE A 302 -22.07 -10.78 3.51
C ILE A 302 -20.66 -11.35 3.36
N LEU A 303 -20.20 -12.17 4.32
CA LEU A 303 -18.90 -12.83 4.23
C LEU A 303 -18.81 -13.71 2.97
N ALA A 304 -19.83 -14.52 2.71
CA ALA A 304 -19.90 -15.35 1.52
C ALA A 304 -19.82 -14.52 0.23
N ASP A 305 -20.55 -13.40 0.14
CA ASP A 305 -20.46 -12.49 -1.01
C ASP A 305 -19.06 -11.92 -1.21
N ARG A 306 -18.39 -11.50 -0.12
CA ARG A 306 -17.03 -10.93 -0.20
C ARG A 306 -15.98 -11.97 -0.59
N LEU A 307 -16.03 -13.16 -0.01
CA LEU A 307 -15.12 -14.25 -0.40
C LEU A 307 -15.31 -14.62 -1.87
N ARG A 308 -16.55 -14.72 -2.35
CA ARG A 308 -16.87 -14.98 -3.76
C ARG A 308 -16.28 -13.91 -4.69
N ARG A 309 -16.35 -12.63 -4.33
CA ARG A 309 -15.76 -11.53 -5.12
C ARG A 309 -14.24 -11.60 -5.15
N LEU A 310 -13.60 -11.86 -4.01
CA LEU A 310 -12.14 -11.97 -3.92
C LEU A 310 -11.62 -13.21 -4.68
N LEU A 311 -12.37 -14.32 -4.68
CA LEU A 311 -12.09 -15.50 -5.50
C LEU A 311 -12.21 -15.17 -6.98
N ALA A 312 -13.31 -14.53 -7.40
CA ALA A 312 -13.52 -14.12 -8.79
C ALA A 312 -12.44 -13.15 -9.29
N ALA A 313 -11.92 -12.29 -8.41
CA ALA A 313 -10.82 -11.37 -8.72
C ALA A 313 -9.43 -12.05 -8.73
N GLY A 314 -9.33 -13.33 -8.34
CA GLY A 314 -8.07 -14.07 -8.22
C GLY A 314 -7.16 -13.57 -7.09
N VAL A 315 -7.71 -12.82 -6.13
CA VAL A 315 -6.98 -12.25 -4.99
C VAL A 315 -6.76 -13.31 -3.91
N ILE A 316 -7.72 -14.23 -3.77
CA ILE A 316 -7.65 -15.39 -2.91
C ILE A 316 -7.95 -16.66 -3.71
N GLU A 317 -7.53 -17.80 -3.16
CA GLU A 317 -7.84 -19.13 -3.66
C GLU A 317 -8.44 -19.99 -2.54
N GLN A 318 -9.24 -20.99 -2.92
CA GLN A 318 -9.76 -21.99 -2.01
C GLN A 318 -8.88 -23.24 -2.02
N ARG A 319 -8.59 -23.78 -0.85
CA ARG A 319 -7.90 -25.05 -0.66
C ARG A 319 -8.79 -26.02 0.11
N LEU A 320 -9.08 -27.17 -0.48
CA LEU A 320 -9.86 -28.23 0.15
C LEU A 320 -9.05 -28.85 1.29
N TYR A 321 -9.64 -28.92 2.49
CA TYR A 321 -9.00 -29.57 3.65
C TYR A 321 -9.80 -30.76 4.19
N GLN A 322 -11.06 -30.90 3.78
CA GLN A 322 -11.95 -32.00 4.15
C GLN A 322 -12.83 -32.32 2.95
N GLU A 323 -12.96 -33.59 2.56
CA GLU A 323 -13.74 -33.98 1.37
C GLU A 323 -15.20 -34.29 1.66
N ARG A 324 -15.53 -34.73 2.89
CA ARG A 324 -16.88 -35.21 3.25
C ARG A 324 -17.34 -34.67 4.61
N PRO A 325 -18.22 -33.65 4.66
CA PRO A 325 -18.58 -32.76 3.54
C PRO A 325 -17.38 -31.93 3.07
N PRO A 326 -17.37 -31.43 1.81
CA PRO A 326 -16.33 -30.53 1.32
C PRO A 326 -16.19 -29.28 2.20
N ARG A 327 -14.99 -29.04 2.73
CA ARG A 327 -14.67 -27.80 3.47
C ARG A 327 -13.38 -27.19 2.95
N PHE A 328 -13.39 -25.87 2.87
CA PHE A 328 -12.33 -25.07 2.25
C PHE A 328 -11.73 -24.08 3.24
N GLU A 329 -10.44 -23.84 3.04
CA GLU A 329 -9.70 -22.71 3.59
C GLU A 329 -9.39 -21.71 2.47
N TYR A 330 -9.23 -20.44 2.85
CA TYR A 330 -8.99 -19.33 1.94
C TYR A 330 -7.55 -18.83 2.12
N TYR A 331 -6.79 -18.78 1.04
CA TYR A 331 -5.40 -18.33 1.04
C TYR A 331 -5.20 -17.18 0.07
N LEU A 332 -4.33 -16.24 0.41
CA LEU A 332 -3.92 -15.17 -0.49
C LEU A 332 -3.09 -15.75 -1.64
N THR A 333 -3.45 -15.40 -2.86
CA THR A 333 -2.60 -15.62 -4.05
C THR A 333 -1.46 -14.59 -4.06
N PRO A 334 -0.47 -14.67 -4.96
CA PRO A 334 0.52 -13.59 -5.13
C PRO A 334 -0.15 -12.21 -5.36
N LYS A 335 -1.28 -12.18 -6.07
CA LYS A 335 -2.09 -10.97 -6.28
C LYS A 335 -2.67 -10.41 -4.99
N GLY A 336 -3.11 -11.27 -4.08
CA GLY A 336 -3.58 -10.86 -2.76
C GLY A 336 -2.46 -10.40 -1.82
N TRP A 337 -1.31 -11.08 -1.84
CA TRP A 337 -0.15 -10.69 -1.03
C TRP A 337 0.35 -9.28 -1.36
N ASP A 338 0.32 -8.90 -2.64
CA ASP A 338 0.74 -7.58 -3.10
C ASP A 338 -0.18 -6.42 -2.65
N LEU A 339 -1.34 -6.69 -2.03
CA LEU A 339 -2.17 -5.66 -1.41
C LEU A 339 -1.66 -5.25 -0.03
N TYR A 340 -0.72 -6.00 0.56
CA TYR A 340 -0.22 -5.75 1.90
C TYR A 340 0.38 -4.34 2.10
N PRO A 341 1.18 -3.77 1.16
CA PRO A 341 1.68 -2.41 1.28
C PRO A 341 0.56 -1.37 1.44
N ALA A 342 -0.56 -1.52 0.73
CA ALA A 342 -1.71 -0.63 0.88
C ALA A 342 -2.37 -0.79 2.26
N THR A 343 -2.56 -2.02 2.73
CA THR A 343 -3.11 -2.30 4.06
C THR A 343 -2.25 -1.69 5.19
N ILE A 344 -0.94 -1.83 5.10
CA ILE A 344 -0.01 -1.27 6.10
C ILE A 344 0.06 0.26 6.00
N ALA A 345 0.02 0.83 4.78
CA ALA A 345 -0.05 2.28 4.62
C ALA A 345 -1.34 2.87 5.22
N ILE A 346 -2.48 2.17 5.13
CA ILE A 346 -3.73 2.56 5.82
C ILE A 346 -3.54 2.57 7.33
N HIS A 347 -2.87 1.55 7.89
CA HIS A 347 -2.53 1.51 9.31
C HIS A 347 -1.65 2.70 9.71
N ASP A 348 -0.57 2.98 8.97
CA ASP A 348 0.36 4.07 9.27
C ASP A 348 -0.30 5.45 9.19
N TRP A 349 -1.14 5.66 8.18
CA TRP A 349 -1.94 6.88 8.05
C TRP A 349 -2.84 7.05 9.28
N ALA A 350 -3.55 6.00 9.68
CA ALA A 350 -4.44 6.03 10.81
C ALA A 350 -3.72 6.25 12.15
N ALA A 351 -2.55 5.63 12.31
CA ALA A 351 -1.67 5.82 13.46
C ALA A 351 -1.20 7.27 13.61
N THR A 352 -1.09 7.99 12.50
CA THR A 352 -0.63 9.38 12.46
C THR A 352 -1.77 10.38 12.63
N TRP A 353 -2.87 10.20 11.90
CA TRP A 353 -3.90 11.23 11.73
C TRP A 353 -5.19 11.01 12.51
N ILE A 354 -5.41 9.79 13.01
CA ILE A 354 -6.52 9.43 13.90
C ILE A 354 -6.03 8.53 15.04
N PRO A 355 -5.04 8.99 15.83
CA PRO A 355 -4.51 8.23 16.95
C PRO A 355 -5.61 8.02 18.00
N SER A 356 -5.58 6.85 18.65
CA SER A 356 -6.47 6.61 19.78
C SER A 356 -5.95 7.36 21.02
N PRO A 357 -6.83 8.02 21.80
CA PRO A 357 -6.45 8.63 23.07
C PRO A 357 -5.88 7.62 24.07
N ALA A 358 -6.23 6.33 23.95
CA ALA A 358 -5.72 5.26 24.81
C ALA A 358 -4.35 4.70 24.37
N GLY A 359 -3.69 5.34 23.39
CA GLY A 359 -2.46 4.83 22.77
C GLY A 359 -2.73 3.84 21.62
N PRO A 360 -1.68 3.26 21.01
CA PRO A 360 -1.85 2.40 19.85
C PRO A 360 -2.65 1.13 20.21
N GLY A 361 -3.59 0.76 19.36
CA GLY A 361 -4.38 -0.47 19.49
C GLY A 361 -3.64 -1.70 18.97
N LEU A 362 -2.75 -1.50 18.00
CA LEU A 362 -1.91 -2.53 17.40
C LEU A 362 -0.46 -2.03 17.38
N LYS A 363 0.45 -2.77 17.99
CA LYS A 363 1.90 -2.56 17.88
C LYS A 363 2.43 -3.44 16.77
N LEU A 364 2.88 -2.82 15.68
CA LEU A 364 3.58 -3.51 14.60
C LEU A 364 5.08 -3.41 14.80
N ARG A 365 5.80 -4.53 14.63
CA ARG A 365 7.27 -4.56 14.58
C ARG A 365 7.74 -5.21 13.30
N HIS A 366 8.81 -4.66 12.75
CA HIS A 366 9.52 -5.23 11.63
C HIS A 366 10.57 -6.20 12.14
N LYS A 367 10.35 -7.52 11.98
CA LYS A 367 11.21 -8.57 12.55
C LYS A 367 12.69 -8.42 12.15
N PRO A 368 13.04 -8.12 10.88
CA PRO A 368 14.44 -8.05 10.47
C PRO A 368 15.26 -6.97 11.18
N CYS A 369 14.65 -5.86 11.60
CA CYS A 369 15.36 -4.81 12.34
C CYS A 369 14.94 -4.69 13.80
N GLY A 370 13.88 -5.38 14.25
CA GLY A 370 13.37 -5.33 15.62
C GLY A 370 12.60 -4.06 16.00
N HIS A 371 12.56 -3.04 15.13
CA HIS A 371 11.96 -1.75 15.44
C HIS A 371 10.44 -1.73 15.21
N GLY A 372 9.78 -0.80 15.89
CA GLY A 372 8.38 -0.46 15.61
C GLY A 372 8.22 -0.04 14.15
N TRP A 373 7.14 -0.47 13.52
CA TRP A 373 6.91 -0.20 12.11
C TRP A 373 6.55 1.28 11.86
N ARG A 374 7.21 1.84 10.85
CA ARG A 374 6.82 3.06 10.15
C ARG A 374 7.19 2.86 8.68
N GLY A 375 6.23 3.03 7.79
CA GLY A 375 6.45 2.94 6.34
C GLY A 375 7.01 4.24 5.77
N ARG A 376 7.90 4.10 4.78
CA ARG A 376 8.31 5.19 3.88
C ARG A 376 8.19 4.71 2.45
N MET A 377 7.54 5.49 1.59
CA MET A 377 7.49 5.18 0.17
C MET A 377 8.77 5.69 -0.51
N ILE A 378 9.45 4.82 -1.26
CA ILE A 378 10.69 5.18 -1.98
C ILE A 378 10.61 4.83 -3.46
N CYS A 379 11.47 5.45 -4.26
CA CYS A 379 11.67 5.12 -5.66
C CYS A 379 12.56 3.88 -5.79
N ASP A 380 12.14 2.87 -6.57
CA ASP A 380 12.94 1.67 -6.86
C ASP A 380 14.27 1.95 -7.57
N LYS A 381 14.42 3.11 -8.20
CA LYS A 381 15.61 3.46 -9.01
C LYS A 381 16.67 4.26 -8.28
N CYS A 382 16.30 5.15 -7.37
CA CYS A 382 17.26 6.00 -6.66
C CYS A 382 17.19 5.86 -5.14
N GLY A 383 16.21 5.13 -4.60
CA GLY A 383 16.06 4.94 -3.16
C GLY A 383 15.53 6.15 -2.38
N THR A 384 15.37 7.32 -3.02
CA THR A 384 14.84 8.53 -2.38
C THR A 384 13.38 8.38 -2.02
N ALA A 385 12.98 9.05 -0.92
CA ALA A 385 11.59 9.17 -0.50
C ALA A 385 10.72 9.79 -1.60
N VAL A 386 9.48 9.32 -1.71
CA VAL A 386 8.53 9.79 -2.70
C VAL A 386 7.36 10.49 -2.01
N ASP A 387 7.14 11.75 -2.36
CA ASP A 387 6.02 12.58 -1.93
C ASP A 387 5.21 13.09 -3.14
N PRO A 388 4.01 13.65 -2.93
CA PRO A 388 3.14 14.11 -4.03
C PRO A 388 3.77 15.10 -5.02
N HIS A 389 4.71 15.94 -4.58
CA HIS A 389 5.30 17.01 -5.41
C HIS A 389 6.41 16.49 -6.32
N CYS A 390 7.10 15.42 -5.91
CA CYS A 390 8.21 14.84 -6.68
C CYS A 390 7.75 13.82 -7.73
N VAL A 391 6.44 13.58 -7.90
CA VAL A 391 5.91 12.65 -8.89
C VAL A 391 5.28 13.38 -10.07
N GLY A 392 5.63 12.94 -11.27
CA GLY A 392 5.03 13.34 -12.53
C GLY A 392 4.25 12.19 -13.15
N LEU A 393 3.35 12.52 -14.06
CA LEU A 393 2.62 11.55 -14.88
C LEU A 393 3.19 11.61 -16.29
N LYS A 394 3.47 10.44 -16.88
CA LYS A 394 3.72 10.28 -18.32
C LYS A 394 2.48 9.65 -18.95
N PRO A 395 1.58 10.45 -19.57
CA PRO A 395 0.31 9.98 -20.09
C PRO A 395 0.43 8.92 -21.19
N SER A 396 -0.51 7.99 -21.23
CA SER A 396 -0.80 7.18 -22.42
C SER A 396 -1.84 7.89 -23.29
N ALA A 397 -1.91 7.56 -24.60
CA ALA A 397 -2.88 8.17 -25.52
C ALA A 397 -4.33 7.97 -25.07
N ASN A 398 -4.66 6.76 -24.59
CA ASN A 398 -6.00 6.42 -24.07
C ASN A 398 -6.35 7.21 -22.79
N TRP A 399 -5.39 7.42 -21.89
CA TRP A 399 -5.60 8.20 -20.67
C TRP A 399 -5.79 9.71 -20.95
N LEU A 400 -5.13 10.25 -21.98
CA LEU A 400 -5.35 11.64 -22.39
C LEU A 400 -6.78 11.85 -22.92
N ALA A 401 -7.35 10.86 -23.62
CA ALA A 401 -8.69 10.96 -24.18
C ALA A 401 -9.78 11.04 -23.10
N THR A 402 -9.66 10.26 -22.02
CA THR A 402 -10.63 10.28 -20.90
C THR A 402 -10.61 11.60 -20.12
N ARG A 403 -9.45 12.25 -20.03
CA ARG A 403 -9.29 13.52 -19.26
C ARG A 403 -9.42 14.79 -20.11
N LYS A 404 -9.40 14.70 -21.45
CA LYS A 404 -9.67 15.85 -22.35
C LYS A 404 -11.18 16.16 -22.41
N GLY A 405 -11.68 16.83 -21.37
CA GLY A 405 -12.97 17.51 -21.38
C GLY A 405 -12.77 19.02 -21.15
N ARG A 406 -12.83 19.82 -22.24
CA ARG A 406 -12.61 21.28 -22.37
C ARG A 406 -11.17 21.79 -22.20
N LYS A 407 -10.37 21.70 -23.26
CA LYS A 407 -9.35 22.74 -23.59
C LYS A 407 -9.58 23.41 -24.96
N SER A 408 -10.71 23.16 -25.63
CA SER A 408 -10.97 23.62 -27.00
C SER A 408 -12.25 24.44 -27.17
N ARG A 409 -12.62 25.29 -26.20
CA ARG A 409 -13.69 26.30 -26.37
C ARG A 409 -13.26 27.74 -25.99
N GLN A 410 -11.97 27.98 -25.87
CA GLN A 410 -11.38 29.31 -25.79
C GLN A 410 -10.15 29.32 -26.70
N ALA A 411 -10.43 29.43 -27.99
CA ALA A 411 -9.53 29.92 -29.03
C ALA A 411 -10.43 30.63 -30.03
#